data_AF-A0A4S0I8N6-F1
#
_entry.id   AF-A0A4S0I8N6-F1
#
_cell.length_a   1.000
_cell.length_b   1.000
_cell.length_c   1.000
_cell.angle_alpha   90.00
_cell.angle_beta   90.00
_cell.angle_gamma   90.00
#
_symmetry.space_group_name_H-M   'P 1'
#
loop_
_entity.id
_entity.type
_entity.pdbx_description
1 polymer ?
#
loop_
_entity_poly.entity_id
_entity_poly.type
_entity_poly.pdbx_seq_one_letter_code
_entity_poly.pdbx_strand_id
1 'polypeptide(L)'
;GGGVGWAGRGLVVDIGKGRIVREGSKFALLSFGTRLQDCLAAAEELGAAGLSTTVADARFAKPLDQDLIRRLARSHEVLVTVEEGAIGGFASHVL
;
A
#
# COMPACT_ATOMS: atom_id res chain seq x y z
N GLY A 1 11.69 -9.50 33.90
CA GLY A 1 11.02 -9.91 32.66
C GLY A 1 9.60 -9.43 32.71
N GLY A 2 9.25 -8.43 31.90
CA GLY A 2 7.89 -7.92 31.78
C GLY A 2 7.37 -8.24 30.40
N GLY A 3 6.52 -9.26 30.27
CA GLY A 3 5.84 -9.55 29.02
C GLY A 3 4.81 -8.46 28.74
N VAL A 4 4.95 -7.80 27.59
CA VAL A 4 3.95 -6.83 27.11
C VAL A 4 2.71 -7.63 26.70
N GLY A 5 1.59 -7.37 27.37
CA GLY A 5 0.31 -7.96 27.03
C GLY A 5 -0.11 -7.56 25.61
N TRP A 6 -0.17 -8.52 24.71
CA TRP A 6 -0.71 -8.35 23.37
C TRP A 6 -2.23 -8.15 23.45
N ALA A 7 -2.67 -6.89 23.46
CA ALA A 7 -4.06 -6.52 23.32
C ALA A 7 -4.39 -6.33 21.83
N GLY A 8 -4.44 -7.43 21.07
CA GLY A 8 -4.86 -7.39 19.68
C GLY A 8 -5.68 -8.62 19.37
N ARG A 9 -6.98 -8.46 19.09
CA ARG A 9 -7.72 -9.49 18.36
C ARG A 9 -6.95 -9.71 17.06
N GLY A 10 -6.41 -10.91 16.86
CA GLY A 10 -5.81 -11.28 15.59
C GLY A 10 -6.87 -11.15 14.50
N LEU A 11 -6.79 -10.11 13.69
CA LEU A 11 -7.59 -10.01 12.48
C LEU A 11 -7.05 -11.07 11.52
N VAL A 12 -7.93 -11.94 11.02
CA VAL A 12 -7.58 -12.88 9.96
C VAL A 12 -7.20 -12.06 8.73
N VAL A 13 -5.95 -12.19 8.31
CA VAL A 13 -5.45 -11.58 7.09
C VAL A 13 -5.28 -12.69 6.07
N ASP A 14 -5.97 -12.58 4.94
CA ASP A 14 -5.77 -13.48 3.81
C ASP A 14 -4.34 -13.31 3.30
N ILE A 15 -3.58 -14.41 3.30
CA ILE A 15 -2.19 -14.43 2.85
C ILE A 15 -2.14 -13.99 1.38
N GLY A 16 -1.26 -13.04 1.07
CA GLY A 16 -1.10 -12.52 -0.28
C GLY A 16 -2.17 -11.54 -0.72
N LYS A 17 -3.04 -11.07 0.18
CA LYS A 17 -3.98 -9.98 -0.11
C LYS A 17 -3.49 -8.67 0.47
N GLY A 18 -3.52 -7.62 -0.35
CA GLY A 18 -3.32 -6.25 0.11
C GLY A 18 -4.61 -5.66 0.65
N ARG A 19 -4.58 -4.37 0.98
CA ARG A 19 -5.79 -3.61 1.37
C ARG A 19 -5.71 -2.18 0.86
N ILE A 20 -6.87 -1.61 0.55
CA ILE A 20 -7.00 -0.15 0.41
C ILE A 20 -7.14 0.43 1.82
N VAL A 21 -6.34 1.44 2.13
CA VAL A 21 -6.44 2.18 3.40
C VAL A 21 -7.09 3.55 3.21
N ARG A 22 -7.07 4.08 1.98
CA ARG A 22 -7.73 5.32 1.57
C ARG A 22 -8.16 5.19 0.13
N GLU A 23 -9.44 5.43 -0.16
CA GLU A 23 -9.96 5.45 -1.53
C GLU A 23 -9.76 6.83 -2.18
N GLY A 24 -9.53 6.84 -3.48
CA GLY A 24 -9.35 7.99 -4.34
C GLY A 24 -9.62 7.60 -5.80
N SER A 25 -9.26 8.47 -6.75
CA SER A 25 -9.69 8.27 -8.14
C SER A 25 -8.66 8.61 -9.21
N LYS A 26 -7.62 9.40 -8.92
CA LYS A 26 -6.69 9.88 -9.95
C LYS A 26 -5.30 9.26 -9.83
N PHE A 27 -4.75 9.24 -8.62
CA PHE A 27 -3.45 8.66 -8.30
C PHE A 27 -3.60 7.46 -7.38
N ALA A 28 -2.68 6.51 -7.45
CA ALA A 28 -2.56 5.40 -6.51
C ALA A 28 -1.13 5.31 -5.96
N LEU A 29 -1.02 5.25 -4.64
CA LEU A 29 0.21 4.92 -3.91
C LEU A 29 0.08 3.50 -3.37
N LEU A 30 0.92 2.58 -3.85
CA LEU A 30 1.01 1.21 -3.36
C LEU A 30 2.24 1.09 -2.46
N SER A 31 2.02 1.10 -1.15
CA SER A 31 3.06 0.95 -0.16
C SER A 31 3.39 -0.52 0.09
N PHE A 32 4.67 -0.84 0.15
CA PHE A 32 5.18 -2.11 0.63
C PHE A 32 6.22 -1.87 1.75
N GLY A 33 5.98 -2.46 2.93
CA GLY A 33 6.85 -2.31 4.10
C GLY A 33 6.41 -1.19 5.04
N THR A 34 7.37 -0.45 5.60
CA THR A 34 7.17 0.52 6.71
C THR A 34 6.72 1.91 6.26
N ARG A 35 6.57 2.14 4.95
CA ARG A 35 6.31 3.47 4.35
C ARG A 35 4.84 3.84 4.19
N LEU A 36 3.93 3.12 4.84
CA LEU A 36 2.49 3.36 4.72
C LEU A 36 2.09 4.74 5.27
N GLN A 37 2.68 5.17 6.39
CA GLN A 37 2.38 6.47 6.98
C GLN A 37 2.85 7.62 6.09
N ASP A 38 4.02 7.49 5.47
CA ASP A 38 4.53 8.45 4.50
C ASP A 38 3.58 8.57 3.29
N CYS A 39 3.04 7.45 2.81
CA CYS A 39 2.05 7.46 1.72
C CYS A 39 0.73 8.14 2.11
N LEU A 40 0.28 7.96 3.36
CA LEU A 40 -0.92 8.64 3.86
C LEU A 40 -0.71 10.14 3.95
N ALA A 41 0.44 10.59 4.48
CA ALA A 41 0.80 12.01 4.54
C ALA A 41 0.85 12.63 3.13
N ALA A 42 1.49 11.96 2.17
CA ALA A 42 1.52 12.41 0.79
C ALA A 42 0.12 12.48 0.17
N ALA A 43 -0.77 11.52 0.46
CA ALA A 43 -2.13 11.54 -0.06
C ALA A 43 -3.01 12.67 0.51
N GLU A 44 -2.71 13.13 1.73
CA GLU A 44 -3.34 14.32 2.32
C GLU A 44 -2.84 15.61 1.64
N GLU A 45 -1.53 15.75 1.43
CA GLU A 45 -0.96 16.89 0.69
C GLU A 45 -1.49 16.96 -0.75
N LEU A 46 -1.52 15.82 -1.45
CA LEU A 46 -2.10 15.71 -2.79
C LEU A 46 -3.59 16.03 -2.78
N GLY A 47 -4.32 15.56 -1.77
CA GLY A 47 -5.74 15.87 -1.57
C GLY A 47 -5.99 17.37 -1.42
N ALA A 48 -5.16 18.06 -0.62
CA ALA A 48 -5.22 19.52 -0.45
C ALA A 48 -4.95 20.28 -1.76
N ALA A 49 -4.15 19.70 -2.66
CA ALA A 49 -3.90 20.21 -4.01
C ALA A 49 -4.96 19.82 -5.05
N GLY A 50 -6.05 19.15 -4.64
CA GLY A 50 -7.12 18.70 -5.54
C GLY A 50 -6.80 17.41 -6.32
N LEU A 51 -5.76 16.67 -5.91
CA LEU A 51 -5.32 15.43 -6.53
C LEU A 51 -5.81 14.23 -5.71
N SER A 52 -6.99 13.73 -6.06
CA SER A 52 -7.61 12.56 -5.45
C SER A 52 -6.70 11.32 -5.53
N THR A 53 -6.30 10.80 -4.37
CA THR A 53 -5.23 9.78 -4.27
C THR A 53 -5.67 8.59 -3.43
N THR A 54 -5.66 7.40 -4.03
CA THR A 54 -5.81 6.11 -3.35
C THR A 54 -4.50 5.73 -2.67
N VAL A 55 -4.59 5.19 -1.46
CA VAL A 55 -3.44 4.57 -0.77
C VAL A 55 -3.78 3.11 -0.48
N ALA A 56 -2.89 2.23 -0.93
CA ALA A 56 -2.97 0.79 -0.75
C ALA A 56 -1.73 0.27 -0.01
N ASP A 57 -1.95 -0.72 0.84
CA ASP A 57 -0.92 -1.45 1.58
C ASP A 57 -0.84 -2.87 1.01
N ALA A 58 0.28 -3.20 0.38
CA ALA A 58 0.48 -4.49 -0.27
C ALA A 58 0.52 -5.66 0.74
N ARG A 59 0.99 -5.41 1.98
CA ARG A 59 1.19 -6.37 3.08
C ARG A 59 2.12 -7.57 2.82
N PHE A 60 2.22 -8.07 1.59
CA PHE A 60 2.97 -9.27 1.23
C PHE A 60 3.83 -9.00 -0.01
N ALA A 61 5.11 -9.36 0.05
CA ALA A 61 5.96 -9.40 -1.14
C ALA A 61 5.61 -10.59 -2.03
N LYS A 62 5.25 -11.74 -1.43
CA LYS A 62 4.87 -12.98 -2.10
C LYS A 62 3.85 -13.78 -1.25
N PRO A 63 2.82 -14.37 -1.88
CA PRO A 63 2.37 -14.03 -3.23
C PRO A 63 1.88 -12.57 -3.30
N LEU A 64 2.06 -11.94 -4.45
CA LEU A 64 1.56 -10.57 -4.68
C LEU A 64 0.06 -10.59 -4.94
N ASP A 65 -0.64 -9.57 -4.45
CA ASP A 65 -2.05 -9.36 -4.77
C ASP A 65 -2.19 -8.74 -6.17
N GLN A 66 -2.07 -9.57 -7.20
CA GLN A 66 -2.12 -9.10 -8.59
C GLN A 66 -3.46 -8.46 -8.95
N ASP A 67 -4.56 -8.86 -8.30
CA ASP A 67 -5.88 -8.26 -8.56
C ASP A 67 -5.94 -6.83 -8.04
N LEU A 68 -5.40 -6.58 -6.85
CA LEU A 68 -5.25 -5.23 -6.30
C LEU A 68 -4.37 -4.37 -7.21
N ILE A 69 -3.20 -4.87 -7.60
CA ILE A 69 -2.26 -4.13 -8.48
C ILE A 69 -2.95 -3.80 -9.81
N ARG A 70 -3.59 -4.77 -10.45
CA ARG A 70 -4.32 -4.56 -11.72
C ARG A 70 -5.49 -3.60 -11.55
N ARG A 71 -6.22 -3.65 -10.43
CA ARG A 71 -7.29 -2.68 -10.13
C ARG A 71 -6.71 -1.29 -10.10
N LEU A 72 -5.65 -1.07 -9.29
CA LEU A 72 -5.02 0.24 -9.14
C LEU A 72 -4.50 0.77 -10.47
N ALA A 73 -3.80 -0.05 -11.25
CA ALA A 73 -3.24 0.32 -12.55
C ALA A 73 -4.31 0.65 -13.61
N ARG A 74 -5.50 0.04 -13.54
CA ARG A 74 -6.60 0.33 -14.49
C ARG A 74 -7.47 1.50 -14.07
N SER A 75 -7.65 1.72 -12.76
CA SER A 75 -8.60 2.71 -12.25
C SER A 75 -7.97 4.06 -11.95
N HIS A 76 -6.65 4.21 -12.07
CA HIS A 76 -5.91 5.44 -11.81
C HIS A 76 -5.04 5.79 -13.02
N GLU A 77 -4.83 7.09 -13.24
CA GLU A 77 -3.96 7.58 -14.30
C GLU A 77 -2.49 7.30 -13.99
N VAL A 78 -2.13 7.28 -12.70
CA VAL A 78 -0.77 7.09 -12.22
C VAL A 78 -0.77 6.13 -11.02
N LEU A 79 0.09 5.11 -11.08
CA LEU A 79 0.39 4.20 -9.99
C LEU A 79 1.85 4.33 -9.59
N VAL A 80 2.11 4.63 -8.32
CA VAL A 80 3.46 4.70 -7.73
C VAL A 80 3.60 3.62 -6.67
N THR A 81 4.65 2.82 -6.76
CA THR A 81 5.03 1.87 -5.71
C THR A 81 6.04 2.51 -4.77
N VAL A 82 5.83 2.39 -3.47
CA VAL A 82 6.73 2.93 -2.43
C VAL A 82 7.21 1.77 -1.58
N GLU A 83 8.50 1.46 -1.65
CA GLU A 83 9.13 0.38 -0.90
C GLU A 83 10.40 0.86 -0.18
N GLU A 84 10.79 0.12 0.86
CA GLU A 84 12.07 0.30 1.56
C GLU A 84 12.98 -0.90 1.21
N GLY A 85 13.77 -0.76 0.14
CA GLY A 85 14.63 -1.82 -0.40
C GLY A 85 15.49 -1.37 -1.59
N ALA A 86 16.60 -2.09 -1.84
CA ALA A 86 17.53 -1.82 -2.94
C ALA A 86 17.03 -2.34 -4.31
N ILE A 87 17.67 -1.89 -5.40
CA ILE A 87 17.38 -2.26 -6.80
C ILE A 87 17.18 -3.79 -6.93
N GLY A 88 16.01 -4.21 -7.44
CA GLY A 88 15.62 -5.64 -7.57
C GLY A 88 14.53 -6.12 -6.59
N GLY A 89 13.97 -5.22 -5.77
CA GLY A 89 12.90 -5.48 -4.79
C GLY A 89 11.48 -5.61 -5.36
N PHE A 90 10.46 -5.29 -4.55
CA PHE A 90 9.03 -5.40 -4.85
C PHE A 90 8.66 -4.71 -6.18
N ALA A 91 9.23 -3.53 -6.46
CA ALA A 91 8.95 -2.79 -7.68
C ALA A 91 9.30 -3.57 -8.96
N SER A 92 10.32 -4.43 -8.93
CA SER A 92 10.71 -5.26 -10.09
C SER A 92 9.70 -6.34 -10.45
N HIS A 93 8.80 -6.70 -9.53
CA HIS A 93 7.75 -7.70 -9.75
C HIS A 93 6.39 -7.05 -10.07
N VAL A 94 6.28 -5.72 -9.94
CA VAL A 94 5.07 -4.95 -10.22
C VAL A 94 5.07 -4.40 -11.66
N LEU A 95 6.25 -4.10 -12.21
CA LEU A 95 6.46 -3.59 -13.57
C LEU A 95 6.66 -4.70 -14.61
#